data_AF-A0A022R3S7-F1
#
_entry.id   AF-A0A022R3S7-F1
#
_cell.length_a   1.000
_cell.length_b   1.000
_cell.length_c   1.000
_cell.angle_alpha   90.00
_cell.angle_beta   90.00
_cell.angle_gamma   90.00
#
_symmetry.space_group_name_H-M   'P 1'
#
loop_
_entity.id
_entity.type
_entity.pdbx_description
1 polymer ?
#
loop_
_entity_poly.entity_id
_entity_poly.type
_entity_poly.pdbx_seq_one_letter_code
_entity_poly.pdbx_strand_id
1 'polypeptide(L)'
;VEKDVVKAEEYYGRAILANPGECDGEVLSLYGKLIWDIHRDENRANFYFNQALLASPHNCMIMGSYANFMWEVEEEEEKEIGRSVNNNSIASSIMVEAF
;
A
#
# COMPACT_ATOMS: atom_id res chain seq x y z
N VAL A 1 -7.90 -8.94 -19.34
CA VAL A 1 -7.19 -9.87 -18.43
C VAL A 1 -7.90 -9.77 -17.10
N GLU A 2 -8.56 -10.83 -16.66
CA GLU A 2 -9.21 -10.88 -15.35
C GLU A 2 -8.09 -10.88 -14.30
N LYS A 3 -8.00 -9.83 -13.47
CA LYS A 3 -7.04 -9.74 -12.38
C LYS A 3 -7.53 -10.66 -11.26
N ASP A 4 -7.14 -11.92 -11.29
CA ASP A 4 -7.36 -12.85 -10.18
C ASP A 4 -6.37 -12.51 -9.07
N VAL A 5 -6.77 -11.52 -8.27
CA VAL A 5 -6.00 -10.97 -7.16
C VAL A 5 -5.68 -12.02 -6.09
N VAL A 6 -6.60 -12.97 -5.87
CA VAL A 6 -6.45 -14.04 -4.88
C VAL A 6 -5.34 -15.00 -5.32
N LYS A 7 -5.32 -15.39 -6.60
CA LYS A 7 -4.23 -16.22 -7.13
C LYS A 7 -2.90 -15.49 -7.10
N ALA A 8 -2.88 -14.19 -7.43
CA ALA A 8 -1.65 -13.41 -7.37
C ALA A 8 -1.05 -13.41 -5.96
N GLU A 9 -1.87 -13.14 -4.93
CA GLU A 9 -1.44 -13.17 -3.53
C GLU A 9 -0.91 -14.54 -3.11
N GLU A 10 -1.58 -15.62 -3.54
CA GLU A 10 -1.15 -17.00 -3.29
C GLU A 10 0.20 -17.32 -3.95
N TYR A 11 0.40 -16.91 -5.22
CA TYR A 11 1.66 -17.14 -5.93
C TYR A 11 2.83 -16.39 -5.29
N TYR A 12 2.63 -15.13 -4.88
CA TYR A 12 3.67 -14.37 -4.17
C TYR A 12 3.98 -14.99 -2.80
N GLY A 13 2.95 -15.40 -2.04
CA GLY A 13 3.15 -16.09 -0.77
C GLY A 13 3.96 -17.38 -0.91
N ARG A 14 3.67 -18.18 -1.94
CA ARG A 14 4.44 -19.40 -2.25
C ARG A 14 5.88 -19.08 -2.66
N ALA A 15 6.12 -18.03 -3.45
CA ALA A 15 7.45 -17.62 -3.87
C ALA A 15 8.33 -17.21 -2.68
N ILE A 16 7.77 -16.42 -1.75
CA ILE A 16 8.46 -16.00 -0.53
C ILE A 16 8.80 -17.21 0.35
N LEU A 17 7.89 -18.18 0.49
CA LEU A 17 8.12 -19.39 1.29
C LEU A 17 9.09 -20.38 0.65
N ALA A 18 9.19 -20.40 -0.68
CA ALA A 18 10.01 -21.36 -1.40
C ALA A 18 11.51 -21.10 -1.27
N ASN A 19 11.94 -19.85 -1.03
CA ASN A 19 13.36 -19.55 -0.89
C ASN A 19 13.66 -18.45 0.15
N PRO A 20 13.54 -18.74 1.45
CA PRO A 20 13.70 -17.74 2.51
C PRO A 20 15.13 -17.18 2.68
N GLY A 21 16.15 -17.85 2.12
CA GLY A 21 17.56 -17.45 2.23
C GLY A 21 18.06 -16.52 1.12
N GLU A 22 17.38 -16.52 -0.02
CA GLU A 22 17.58 -15.62 -1.15
C GLU A 22 16.23 -15.01 -1.56
N CYS A 23 15.42 -14.59 -0.58
CA CYS A 23 14.20 -13.88 -0.87
C CYS A 23 14.55 -12.63 -1.68
N ASP A 24 14.24 -12.65 -2.97
CA ASP A 24 14.51 -11.56 -3.89
C ASP A 24 13.73 -10.33 -3.40
N GLY A 25 14.45 -9.25 -3.09
CA GLY A 25 13.82 -8.00 -2.67
C GLY A 25 12.82 -7.51 -3.71
N GLU A 26 13.00 -7.88 -4.98
CA GLU A 26 12.03 -7.60 -6.03
C GLU A 26 10.67 -8.26 -5.76
N VAL A 27 10.64 -9.55 -5.41
CA VAL A 27 9.40 -10.29 -5.08
C VAL A 27 8.70 -9.68 -3.87
N LEU A 28 9.45 -9.32 -2.84
CA LEU A 28 8.91 -8.65 -1.65
C LEU A 28 8.32 -7.28 -1.98
N SER A 29 8.98 -6.48 -2.83
CA SER A 29 8.48 -5.18 -3.26
C SER A 29 7.22 -5.29 -4.12
N LEU A 30 7.15 -6.29 -5.01
CA LEU A 30 5.97 -6.57 -5.82
C LEU A 30 4.79 -7.02 -4.96
N TYR A 31 5.06 -7.82 -3.93
CA TYR A 31 4.04 -8.26 -3.01
C TYR A 31 3.52 -7.10 -2.15
N GLY A 32 4.40 -6.24 -1.63
CA GLY A 32 4.01 -5.01 -0.92
C GLY A 32 3.14 -4.09 -1.77
N LYS A 33 3.50 -3.89 -3.04
CA LYS A 33 2.69 -3.13 -4.00
C LYS A 33 1.31 -3.77 -4.24
N LEU A 34 1.26 -5.09 -4.39
CA LEU A 34 -0.01 -5.80 -4.59
C LEU A 34 -0.96 -5.63 -3.39
N ILE A 35 -0.43 -5.72 -2.17
CA ILE A 35 -1.21 -5.50 -0.95
C ILE A 35 -1.76 -4.07 -0.92
N TRP A 36 -0.94 -3.08 -1.27
CA TRP A 36 -1.40 -1.70 -1.37
C TRP A 36 -2.49 -1.55 -2.43
N ASP A 37 -2.30 -2.08 -3.64
CA ASP A 37 -3.24 -1.97 -4.75
C ASP A 37 -4.62 -2.60 -4.46
N ILE A 38 -4.67 -3.69 -3.70
CA ILE A 38 -5.92 -4.42 -3.42
C ILE A 38 -6.57 -3.95 -2.11
N HIS A 39 -5.79 -3.85 -1.05
CA HIS A 39 -6.30 -3.71 0.30
C HIS A 39 -6.17 -2.29 0.85
N ARG A 40 -5.33 -1.44 0.23
CA ARG A 40 -4.92 -0.15 0.80
C ARG A 40 -4.45 -0.26 2.26
N ASP A 41 -3.81 -1.39 2.57
CA ASP A 41 -3.24 -1.66 3.90
C ASP A 41 -1.80 -1.16 3.92
N GLU A 42 -1.63 0.09 4.34
CA GLU A 42 -0.33 0.76 4.44
C GLU A 42 0.64 -0.04 5.32
N ASN A 43 0.21 -0.46 6.52
CA ASN A 43 1.06 -1.15 7.49
C ASN A 43 1.64 -2.44 6.89
N ARG A 44 0.78 -3.23 6.24
CA ARG A 44 1.18 -4.50 5.65
C ARG A 44 2.05 -4.28 4.41
N ALA A 45 1.73 -3.30 3.56
CA ALA A 45 2.56 -2.96 2.40
C ALA A 45 3.96 -2.47 2.81
N ASN A 46 4.03 -1.56 3.78
CA ASN A 46 5.26 -0.99 4.31
C ASN A 46 6.16 -2.07 4.94
N PHE A 47 5.57 -3.04 5.66
CA PHE A 47 6.32 -4.20 6.17
C PHE A 47 7.08 -4.94 5.05
N TYR A 48 6.42 -5.26 3.93
CA TYR A 48 7.06 -5.97 2.82
C TYR A 48 8.09 -5.13 2.07
N PHE A 49 7.86 -3.82 1.91
CA PHE A 49 8.87 -2.92 1.33
C PHE A 49 10.12 -2.81 2.22
N ASN A 50 9.96 -2.76 3.55
CA ASN A 50 11.12 -2.78 4.46
C ASN A 50 11.90 -4.10 4.36
N GLN A 51 11.21 -5.24 4.29
CA GLN A 51 11.88 -6.52 4.05
C GLN A 51 12.62 -6.53 2.70
N ALA A 52 12.02 -5.95 1.64
CA ALA A 52 12.65 -5.82 0.34
C ALA A 52 13.94 -4.97 0.37
N LEU A 53 13.93 -3.85 1.10
CA LEU A 53 15.10 -3.00 1.29
C LEU A 53 16.19 -3.68 2.13
N LEU A 54 15.82 -4.47 3.14
CA LEU A 54 16.79 -5.27 3.90
C LEU A 54 17.44 -6.36 3.03
N ALA A 55 16.66 -7.00 2.16
CA ALA A 55 17.16 -8.02 1.25
C ALA A 55 18.03 -7.45 0.12
N SER A 56 17.73 -6.24 -0.37
CA SER A 56 18.41 -5.64 -1.52
C SER A 56 18.48 -4.11 -1.41
N PRO A 57 19.32 -3.58 -0.49
CA PRO A 57 19.37 -2.16 -0.17
C PRO A 57 19.95 -1.28 -1.29
N HIS A 58 20.51 -1.87 -2.35
CA HIS A 58 21.08 -1.13 -3.48
C HIS A 58 20.26 -1.31 -4.77
N ASN A 59 19.12 -1.97 -4.71
CA ASN A 59 18.26 -2.17 -5.88
C ASN A 59 17.37 -0.94 -6.09
N CYS A 60 17.65 -0.19 -7.15
CA CYS A 60 16.91 1.02 -7.50
C CYS A 60 15.44 0.77 -7.86
N MET A 61 15.09 -0.44 -8.33
CA MET A 61 13.71 -0.81 -8.65
C MET A 61 12.86 -0.91 -7.38
N ILE A 62 13.44 -1.47 -6.31
CA ILE A 62 12.78 -1.57 -5.00
C ILE A 62 12.60 -0.17 -4.42
N MET A 63 13.66 0.64 -4.42
CA MET A 63 13.61 2.02 -3.94
C MET A 63 12.56 2.86 -4.69
N GLY A 64 12.51 2.75 -6.02
CA GLY A 64 11.53 3.46 -6.84
C GLY A 64 10.10 3.00 -6.57
N SER A 65 9.89 1.69 -6.40
CA SER A 65 8.57 1.14 -6.07
C SER A 65 8.11 1.58 -4.67
N TYR A 66 9.03 1.63 -3.71
CA TYR A 66 8.74 2.11 -2.36
C TYR A 66 8.45 3.60 -2.34
N ALA A 67 9.23 4.43 -3.03
CA ALA A 67 8.97 5.86 -3.14
C ALA A 67 7.60 6.16 -3.75
N ASN A 68 7.22 5.42 -4.80
CA ASN A 68 5.91 5.55 -5.41
C ASN A 68 4.79 5.16 -4.45
N PHE A 69 4.97 4.08 -3.68
CA PHE A 69 4.03 3.69 -2.62
C PHE A 69 3.85 4.80 -1.58
N MET A 70 4.94 5.39 -1.08
CA MET A 70 4.87 6.46 -0.07
C MET A 70 4.13 7.69 -0.59
N TRP A 71 4.35 8.09 -1.86
CA TRP A 71 3.58 9.16 -2.49
C TRP A 71 2.08 8.85 -2.58
N GLU A 72 1.72 7.61 -2.94
CA GLU A 72 0.31 7.22 -3.01
C GLU A 72 -0.36 7.21 -1.63
N VAL A 73 0.36 6.83 -0.57
CA VAL A 73 -0.12 6.89 0.82
C VAL A 73 -0.38 8.33 1.22
N GLU A 74 0.58 9.23 1.03
CA GLU A 74 0.44 10.66 1.34
C GLU A 74 -0.77 11.27 0.61
N GLU A 75 -0.96 10.95 -0.68
CA GLU A 75 -2.11 11.42 -1.44
C GLU A 75 -3.46 10.88 -0.92
N GLU A 76 -3.51 9.64 -0.40
CA GLU A 76 -4.73 9.09 0.19
C GLU A 76 -5.07 9.76 1.53
N GLU A 77 -4.07 10.04 2.36
CA GLU A 77 -4.23 10.81 3.60
C GLU A 77 -4.75 12.22 3.32
N GLU A 78 -4.18 12.93 2.34
CA GLU A 78 -4.65 14.26 1.94
C GLU A 78 -6.11 14.25 1.47
N LYS A 79 -6.50 13.24 0.68
CA LYS A 79 -7.90 13.06 0.23
C LYS A 79 -8.83 12.78 1.41
N GLU A 80 -8.39 12.03 2.41
CA GLU A 80 -9.17 11.74 3.61
C GLU A 80 -9.36 12.99 4.48
N ILE A 81 -8.30 13.80 4.65
CA ILE A 81 -8.37 15.10 5.32
C ILE A 81 -9.34 16.04 4.59
N GLY A 82 -9.24 16.14 3.27
CA GLY A 82 -10.15 16.95 2.45
C GLY A 82 -11.61 16.53 2.57
N ARG A 83 -11.90 15.22 2.63
CA ARG A 83 -13.25 14.69 2.90
C ARG A 83 -13.72 15.01 4.32
N SER A 84 -12.86 14.88 5.32
CA SER A 84 -13.19 15.18 6.71
C SER A 84 -13.54 16.67 6.90
N VAL A 85 -12.77 17.57 6.29
CA VAL A 85 -13.04 19.01 6.31
C VAL A 85 -14.38 19.33 5.62
N ASN A 86 -14.66 18.70 4.47
CA ASN A 86 -15.93 18.91 3.77
C ASN A 86 -17.13 18.34 4.56
N ASN A 87 -16.98 17.18 5.19
CA ASN A 87 -18.03 16.57 6.01
C ASN A 87 -18.33 17.41 7.27
N ASN A 88 -17.31 18.01 7.89
CA ASN A 88 -17.50 18.95 8.99
C ASN A 88 -18.17 20.27 8.54
N SER A 89 -17.92 20.71 7.31
CA SER A 89 -18.63 21.86 6.72
C SER A 89 -20.12 21.56 6.48
N ILE A 90 -20.47 20.36 6.01
CA ILE A 90 -21.87 19.94 5.86
C ILE A 90 -22.54 19.71 7.22
N ALA A 91 -21.84 19.12 8.20
CA ALA A 91 -22.36 18.93 9.56
C ALA A 91 -22.60 20.28 10.28
N SER A 92 -21.73 21.28 10.08
CA SER A 92 -21.97 22.65 10.55
C SER A 92 -23.12 23.36 9.83
N SER A 93 -23.41 23.00 8.57
CA SER A 93 -24.51 23.60 7.79
C SER A 93 -25.89 23.02 8.09
N ILE A 94 -25.98 21.79 8.64
CA ILE A 94 -27.27 21.14 9.00
C ILE A 94 -27.73 21.51 10.42
N MET A 95 -26.84 22.03 11.28
CA MET A 95 -27.14 22.39 12.68
C MET A 95 -27.77 23.79 12.88
N VAL A 96 -28.40 24.39 11.85
CA VAL A 96 -29.01 25.74 11.95
C VAL A 96 -30.55 25.74 11.77
N GLU A 97 -31.20 24.60 11.53
CA GLU A 97 -32.68 24.55 11.38
C GLU A 97 -33.38 23.54 12.32
N ALA A 98 -33.01 23.51 13.60
CA ALA A 98 -33.82 22.84 14.61
C ALA A 98 -33.82 23.60 15.94
N PHE A 99 -34.89 24.41 16.10
CA PHE A 99 -35.41 25.08 17.31
C PHE A 99 -34.78 26.42 17.74
#